data_AF-A0A938Q7E0-F1
#
_entry.id   AF-A0A938Q7E0-F1
#
_cell.length_a   1.000
_cell.length_b   1.000
_cell.length_c   1.000
_cell.angle_alpha   90.00
_cell.angle_beta   90.00
_cell.angle_gamma   90.00
#
_symmetry.space_group_name_H-M   'P 1'
#
loop_
_entity.id
_entity.type
_entity.pdbx_description
1 polymer ?
#
loop_
_entity_poly.entity_id
_entity_poly.type
_entity_poly.pdbx_seq_one_letter_code
_entity_poly.pdbx_strand_id
1 'polypeptide(L)' 'MEKIDPQADHEKLAGYRPGQTVTFRGQPYVIQRRTTLASGEAAVVLQGEKDQFMISAAQFLAGIRAN' A
#
# COMPACT_ATOMS: atom_id res chain seq x y z
N MET A 1 -13.03 3.59 17.66
CA MET A 1 -12.86 2.49 16.68
C MET A 1 -12.84 3.15 15.31
N GLU A 2 -11.66 3.35 14.73
CA GLU A 2 -11.54 3.79 13.34
C GLU A 2 -12.21 2.72 12.46
N LYS A 3 -13.30 3.11 11.79
CA LYS A 3 -13.91 2.27 10.77
C LYS A 3 -12.95 2.26 9.60
N ILE A 4 -12.24 1.16 9.42
CA ILE A 4 -11.53 0.88 8.18
C ILE A 4 -12.64 0.68 7.14
N ASP A 5 -12.87 1.70 6.31
CA ASP A 5 -13.86 1.68 5.24
C ASP A 5 -13.19 1.07 4.00
N PRO A 6 -13.43 -0.22 3.68
CA PRO A 6 -12.69 -0.94 2.64
C PRO A 6 -12.88 -0.32 1.25
N GLN A 7 -13.96 0.45 1.02
CA GLN A 7 -14.16 1.22 -0.20
C GLN A 7 -13.21 2.42 -0.29
N ALA A 8 -13.06 3.18 0.80
CA ALA A 8 -12.16 4.33 0.83
C ALA A 8 -10.69 3.91 0.69
N ASP A 9 -10.31 2.77 1.26
CA ASP A 9 -8.99 2.18 1.07
C ASP A 9 -8.76 1.74 -0.38
N HIS A 10 -9.80 1.20 -1.03
CA HIS A 10 -9.74 0.82 -2.44
C HIS A 10 -9.55 2.03 -3.37
N GLU A 11 -10.29 3.13 -3.11
CA GLU A 11 -10.17 4.37 -3.87
C GLU A 11 -8.81 5.04 -3.69
N LYS A 12 -8.27 5.07 -2.46
CA LYS A 12 -6.93 5.59 -2.21
C LYS A 12 -5.87 4.74 -2.91
N LEU A 13 -6.00 3.41 -2.89
CA LEU A 13 -5.13 2.51 -3.66
C LEU A 13 -5.24 2.65 -5.18
N ALA A 14 -6.38 3.13 -5.70
CA ALA A 14 -6.53 3.40 -7.12
C ALA A 14 -5.60 4.54 -7.59
N GLY A 15 -5.28 5.49 -6.70
CA GLY A 15 -4.31 6.56 -6.94
C GLY A 15 -2.86 6.10 -7.00
N TYR A 16 -2.57 4.87 -6.53
CA TYR A 16 -1.22 4.32 -6.46
C TYR A 16 -1.00 3.29 -7.57
N ARG A 17 -0.05 3.60 -8.48
CA ARG A 17 0.23 2.75 -9.64
C ARG A 17 1.52 1.94 -9.47
N PRO A 18 1.60 0.74 -10.05
CA PRO A 18 2.89 0.05 -10.25
C PRO A 18 3.94 0.99 -10.88
N GLY A 19 5.16 0.97 -10.36
CA GLY A 19 6.27 1.85 -10.72
C GLY A 19 6.30 3.19 -9.99
N GLN A 20 5.28 3.51 -9.17
CA GLN A 20 5.27 4.75 -8.38
C GLN A 20 6.10 4.60 -7.11
N THR A 21 6.95 5.59 -6.84
CA THR A 21 7.69 5.70 -5.58
C THR A 21 6.84 6.40 -4.53
N VAL A 22 6.75 5.82 -3.34
CA VAL A 22 6.01 6.32 -2.19
C VAL A 22 6.87 6.28 -0.94
N THR A 23 6.67 7.23 -0.04
CA THR A 23 7.37 7.24 1.25
C THR A 23 6.55 6.46 2.28
N PHE A 24 6.94 5.21 2.52
CA PHE A 24 6.31 4.35 3.53
C PHE A 24 7.20 4.28 4.78
N ARG A 25 6.64 4.64 5.95
CA ARG A 25 7.36 4.72 7.23
C ARG A 25 8.65 5.55 7.21
N GLY A 26 8.68 6.60 6.38
CA GLY A 26 9.83 7.50 6.25
C GLY A 26 10.93 7.01 5.32
N GLN A 27 10.73 5.88 4.64
CA GLN A 27 11.65 5.36 3.62
C GLN A 27 10.96 5.29 2.25
N PRO A 28 11.70 5.52 1.15
CA PRO A 28 11.14 5.41 -0.20
C PRO A 28 11.01 3.95 -0.60
N TYR A 29 9.82 3.59 -1.11
CA TYR A 29 9.52 2.29 -1.67
C TYR A 29 8.82 2.44 -3.01
N VAL A 30 9.10 1.52 -3.93
CA VAL A 30 8.43 1.46 -5.23
C VAL A 30 7.29 0.45 -5.16
N ILE A 31 6.11 0.86 -5.64
CA ILE A 31 4.97 -0.04 -5.76
C ILE A 31 5.22 -0.95 -6.94
N GLN A 32 5.40 -2.25 -6.70
CA GLN A 32 5.60 -3.22 -7.78
C GLN A 32 4.28 -3.71 -8.37
N ARG A 33 3.32 -4.07 -7.50
CA ARG A 33 2.00 -4.53 -7.93
C ARG A 33 0.98 -4.43 -6.80
N ARG A 34 -0.28 -4.40 -7.19
CA ARG A 34 -1.43 -4.53 -6.30
C ARG A 34 -1.92 -5.97 -6.36
N THR A 35 -2.23 -6.54 -5.22
CA THR A 35 -2.66 -7.93 -5.06
C THR A 35 -3.73 -8.01 -3.99
N THR A 36 -4.38 -9.15 -3.84
CA THR A 36 -5.37 -9.37 -2.78
C THR A 36 -4.82 -10.42 -1.82
N LEU A 37 -4.97 -10.21 -0.52
CA LEU A 37 -4.64 -11.19 0.51
C LEU A 37 -5.63 -12.36 0.47
N ALA A 38 -5.25 -13.50 1.04
CA ALA A 38 -6.14 -14.65 1.16
C ALA A 38 -7.44 -14.33 1.92
N SER A 39 -7.40 -13.32 2.80
CA SER A 39 -8.56 -12.78 3.52
C SER A 39 -9.55 -11.99 2.63
N GLY A 40 -9.23 -11.75 1.36
CA GLY A 40 -10.03 -10.90 0.46
C GLY A 40 -9.70 -9.41 0.54
N GLU A 41 -8.75 -9.01 1.38
CA GLU A 41 -8.34 -7.62 1.55
C GLU A 41 -7.38 -7.18 0.45
N ALA A 42 -7.52 -5.93 -0.01
CA ALA A 42 -6.56 -5.35 -0.95
C ALA A 42 -5.17 -5.25 -0.28
N ALA A 43 -4.12 -5.40 -1.08
CA ALA A 43 -2.73 -5.36 -0.65
C ALA A 43 -1.83 -4.85 -1.77
N VAL A 44 -0.63 -4.43 -1.39
CA VAL A 44 0.40 -3.95 -2.31
C VAL A 44 1.72 -4.61 -2.01
N VAL A 45 2.48 -4.84 -3.07
CA VAL A 45 3.87 -5.25 -2.98
C VAL A 45 4.72 -4.01 -3.11
N LEU A 46 5.48 -3.72 -2.05
CA LEU A 46 6.48 -2.67 -2.01
C LEU A 46 7.85 -3.29 -2.22
N GLN A 47 8.66 -2.63 -3.04
CA GLN A 47 10.05 -2.97 -3.29
C GLN A 47 10.92 -1.78 -2.90
N GLY A 48 11.74 -1.98 -1.88
CA GLY A 48 12.83 -1.09 -1.50
C GLY A 48 14.09 -1.45 -2.27
N GLU A 49 15.20 -0.80 -1.93
CA GLU A 49 16.49 -1.06 -2.60
C GLU A 49 17.06 -2.45 -2.32
N LYS A 50 16.74 -3.04 -1.16
CA LYS A 50 17.32 -4.32 -0.71
C LYS A 50 16.28 -5.37 -0.32
N ASP A 51 15.01 -5.02 -0.36
CA ASP A 51 13.94 -5.82 0.23
C ASP A 51 12.63 -5.62 -0.54
N GLN A 52 11.80 -6.66 -0.55
CA GLN A 52 10.48 -6.63 -1.12
C GLN A 52 9.53 -7.30 -0.15
N PHE A 53 8.42 -6.64 0.17
CA PHE A 53 7.41 -7.19 1.06
C PHE A 53 6.00 -6.83 0.60
N MET A 54 5.06 -7.67 1.00
CA MET A 54 3.63 -7.47 0.76
C MET A 54 2.99 -6.92 2.02
N ILE A 55 2.13 -5.91 1.85
CA ILE A 55 1.42 -5.27 2.95
C ILE A 55 -0.03 -5.01 2.56
N SER A 56 -0.95 -5.20 3.50
CA SER A 56 -2.37 -4.88 3.33
C SER A 56 -2.57 -3.40 3.02
N ALA A 57 -3.59 -3.09 2.22
CA ALA A 57 -4.04 -1.74 1.88
C ALA A 57 -4.14 -0.83 3.11
N ALA A 58 -4.83 -1.31 4.15
CA ALA A 58 -5.05 -0.55 5.38
C ALA A 58 -3.71 -0.16 6.04
N GLN A 59 -2.80 -1.12 6.23
CA GLN A 59 -1.48 -0.81 6.80
C GLN A 59 -0.60 0.04 5.89
N PHE A 60 -0.71 -0.16 4.56
CA PHE A 60 -0.03 0.69 3.59
C PHE A 60 -0.50 2.14 3.72
N LEU A 61 -1.80 2.38 3.64
CA LEU A 61 -2.41 3.70 3.72
C LEU A 61 -2.20 4.37 5.07
N ALA A 62 -2.13 3.61 6.16
CA ALA A 62 -1.79 4.11 7.49
C ALA A 62 -0.30 4.50 7.62
N GLY A 63 0.59 3.85 6.87
CA GLY A 63 2.05 4.04 6.98
C GLY A 63 2.68 4.90 5.89
N ILE A 64 1.98 5.16 4.78
CA ILE A 64 2.44 6.12 3.78
C ILE A 64 2.16 7.53 4.24
N ARG A 65 3.12 8.43 4.00
CA ARG A 65 2.80 9.86 3.95
C ARG A 65 2.62 10.22 2.48
N ALA A 66 1.43 10.72 2.14
CA ALA A 66 1.25 11.45 0.90
C ALA A 66 2.16 12.68 0.98
N ASN A 67 3.13 12.76 0.07
CA ASN A 67 3.96 13.95 -0.14
C ASN A 67 3.38 14.74 -1.30
#